data_AF-A0A364LAK4-F1
#
_entry.id   AF-A0A364LAK4-F1
#
_cell.length_a   1.000
_cell.length_b   1.000
_cell.length_c   1.000
_cell.angle_alpha   90.00
_cell.angle_beta   90.00
_cell.angle_gamma   90.00
#
_symmetry.space_group_name_H-M   'P 1'
#
loop_
_entity.id
_entity.type
_entity.pdbx_description
1 polymer ?
#
loop_
_entity_poly.entity_id
_entity_poly.type
_entity_poly.pdbx_seq_one_letter_code
_entity_poly.pdbx_strand_id
1 'polypeptide(L)'
;MAAEGQEDMLDFNTQKMDEQMGDLLETPEWNSSFENHPLMQPPDTHPTLFFLFDFIRNTRKELRAIDVQKLREGDAEAKKQIIDVIGRNGFASALINDTSGRLAIMTGGDPGNPVDFGPDIKEKIKVLAAEKRPF
;
A
#
# COMPACT_ATOMS: atom_id res chain seq x y z
N MET A 1 8.52 -17.55 -37.22
CA MET A 1 9.22 -17.27 -35.94
C MET A 1 8.60 -16.00 -35.40
N ALA A 2 7.59 -16.14 -34.57
CA ALA A 2 6.88 -15.02 -33.97
C ALA A 2 6.54 -15.42 -32.53
N ALA A 3 6.64 -14.43 -31.63
CA ALA A 3 6.10 -14.42 -30.27
C ALA A 3 6.96 -14.93 -29.10
N GLU A 4 8.30 -14.87 -29.14
CA GLU A 4 9.13 -15.08 -27.93
C GLU A 4 9.48 -13.77 -27.18
N GLY A 5 8.70 -12.70 -27.37
CA GLY A 5 9.03 -11.37 -26.85
C GLY A 5 7.95 -10.65 -26.04
N GLN A 6 6.82 -11.29 -25.73
CA GLN A 6 5.69 -10.63 -25.05
C GLN A 6 5.12 -11.39 -23.84
N GLU A 7 5.53 -12.63 -23.59
CA GLU A 7 4.95 -13.44 -22.51
C GLU A 7 5.66 -13.25 -21.14
N ASP A 8 6.87 -12.69 -21.11
CA ASP A 8 7.67 -12.57 -19.87
C ASP A 8 7.46 -11.27 -19.07
N MET A 9 6.57 -10.36 -19.50
CA MET A 9 6.40 -9.03 -18.88
C MET A 9 5.01 -8.76 -18.29
N LEU A 10 4.10 -9.75 -18.25
CA LEU A 10 2.66 -9.51 -18.05
C LEU A 10 2.02 -10.12 -16.80
N ASP A 11 2.75 -10.82 -15.94
CA ASP A 11 2.19 -11.30 -14.67
C ASP A 11 2.41 -10.28 -13.55
N PHE A 12 1.77 -9.12 -13.66
CA PHE A 12 1.51 -8.31 -12.47
C PHE A 12 0.70 -9.17 -11.50
N ASN A 13 1.34 -9.62 -10.43
CA ASN A 13 0.74 -10.57 -9.51
C ASN A 13 -0.12 -9.80 -8.49
N THR A 14 -1.39 -9.57 -8.87
CA THR A 14 -2.41 -8.94 -8.01
C THR A 14 -2.54 -9.67 -6.67
N GLN A 15 -2.40 -10.99 -6.65
CA GLN A 15 -2.44 -11.79 -5.43
C GLN A 15 -1.24 -11.50 -4.53
N LYS A 16 -0.02 -11.48 -5.07
CA LYS A 16 1.18 -11.13 -4.32
C LYS A 16 1.08 -9.73 -3.70
N MET A 17 0.56 -8.75 -4.45
CA MET A 17 0.34 -7.41 -3.90
C MET A 17 -0.71 -7.43 -2.78
N ASP A 18 -1.81 -8.16 -2.95
CA ASP A 18 -2.83 -8.29 -1.91
C ASP A 18 -2.29 -8.94 -0.63
N GLU A 19 -1.42 -9.94 -0.77
CA GLU A 19 -0.72 -10.60 0.33
C GLU A 19 0.22 -9.61 1.04
N GLN A 20 1.04 -8.86 0.29
CA GLN A 20 1.95 -7.84 0.86
C GLN A 20 1.21 -6.70 1.55
N MET A 21 0.07 -6.26 1.02
CA MET A 21 -0.81 -5.30 1.69
C MET A 21 -1.47 -5.93 2.92
N GLY A 22 -1.76 -7.23 2.87
CA GLY A 22 -2.17 -8.04 4.01
C GLY A 22 -1.14 -8.02 5.13
N ASP A 23 0.11 -8.38 4.87
CA ASP A 23 1.17 -8.39 5.90
C ASP A 23 1.37 -7.04 6.61
N LEU A 24 1.00 -5.95 5.94
CA LEU A 24 1.04 -4.60 6.48
C LEU A 24 -0.20 -4.27 7.35
N LEU A 25 -1.35 -4.86 7.05
CA LEU A 25 -2.68 -4.51 7.60
C LEU A 25 -3.34 -5.57 8.49
N GLU A 26 -3.24 -6.86 8.14
CA GLU A 26 -3.98 -7.99 8.70
C GLU A 26 -3.16 -9.29 8.57
N THR A 27 -2.91 -9.99 9.68
CA THR A 27 -2.53 -11.41 9.66
C THR A 27 -3.55 -12.23 10.46
N PRO A 28 -3.98 -13.40 9.95
CA PRO A 28 -5.00 -14.22 10.62
C PRO A 28 -4.53 -14.84 11.94
N GLU A 29 -3.25 -14.73 12.27
CA GLU A 29 -2.67 -15.33 13.46
C GLU A 29 -1.78 -14.36 14.24
N TRP A 30 -2.32 -13.20 14.65
CA TRP A 30 -1.74 -12.26 15.63
C TRP A 30 -1.04 -11.03 15.01
N ASN A 31 -1.82 -9.95 14.91
CA ASN A 31 -1.46 -8.53 14.81
C ASN A 31 -0.54 -8.12 13.64
N SER A 32 -1.08 -7.26 12.76
CA SER A 32 -0.29 -6.62 11.70
C SER A 32 0.74 -5.61 12.21
N SER A 33 1.60 -5.13 11.31
CA SER A 33 2.61 -4.09 11.60
C SER A 33 1.98 -2.83 12.20
N PHE A 34 0.83 -2.41 11.65
CA PHE A 34 0.07 -1.27 12.17
C PHE A 34 -0.68 -1.62 13.45
N GLU A 35 -1.32 -2.79 13.54
CA GLU A 35 -2.06 -3.20 14.74
C GLU A 35 -1.15 -3.48 15.95
N ASN A 36 0.12 -3.84 15.74
CA ASN A 36 1.13 -3.96 16.80
C ASN A 36 1.77 -2.62 17.19
N HIS A 37 1.52 -1.55 16.43
CA HIS A 37 2.17 -0.29 16.70
C HIS A 37 1.70 0.24 18.08
N PRO A 38 2.61 0.66 18.98
CA PRO A 38 2.23 1.12 20.33
C PRO A 38 1.20 2.27 20.30
N LEU A 39 1.31 3.13 19.31
CA LEU A 39 0.39 4.26 19.07
C LEU A 39 -0.91 3.89 18.33
N MET A 40 -1.12 2.62 18.02
CA MET A 40 -2.38 2.07 17.49
C MET A 40 -3.15 1.27 18.55
N GLN A 41 -2.64 1.21 19.79
CA GLN A 41 -3.29 0.52 20.89
C GLN A 41 -4.39 1.39 21.54
N PRO A 42 -5.45 0.77 22.10
CA PRO A 42 -6.44 1.49 22.90
C PRO A 42 -5.80 2.20 24.11
N PRO A 43 -6.40 3.29 24.64
CA PRO A 43 -7.71 3.85 24.28
C PRO A 43 -7.71 4.82 23.09
N ASP A 44 -6.56 5.42 22.77
CA ASP A 44 -6.46 6.47 21.74
C ASP A 44 -5.47 6.05 20.65
N THR A 45 -5.98 5.90 19.43
CA THR A 45 -5.15 5.65 18.25
C THR A 45 -4.59 6.96 17.70
N HIS A 46 -3.31 6.97 17.35
CA HIS A 46 -2.67 8.16 16.82
C HIS A 46 -3.21 8.48 15.42
N PRO A 47 -3.68 9.71 15.16
CA PRO A 47 -4.47 10.03 13.98
C PRO A 47 -3.70 9.82 12.68
N THR A 48 -2.39 10.13 12.66
CA THR A 48 -1.53 9.89 11.49
C THR A 48 -1.36 8.42 11.15
N LEU A 49 -1.20 7.55 12.15
CA LEU A 49 -1.07 6.11 11.95
C LEU A 49 -2.40 5.52 11.49
N PHE A 50 -3.50 5.93 12.12
CA PHE A 50 -4.83 5.49 11.73
C PHE A 50 -5.19 5.92 10.30
N PHE A 51 -4.85 7.15 9.91
CA PHE A 51 -5.05 7.65 8.55
C PHE A 51 -4.33 6.77 7.52
N LEU A 52 -3.05 6.45 7.73
CA LEU A 52 -2.29 5.61 6.80
C LEU A 52 -2.76 4.16 6.79
N PHE A 53 -3.10 3.61 7.96
CA PHE A 53 -3.74 2.30 8.07
C PHE A 53 -5.01 2.23 7.23
N ASP A 54 -5.93 3.18 7.39
CA ASP A 54 -7.19 3.19 6.63
C ASP A 54 -6.96 3.45 5.14
N PHE A 55 -6.01 4.32 4.78
CA PHE A 55 -5.65 4.57 3.39
C PHE A 55 -5.16 3.31 2.67
N ILE A 56 -4.24 2.56 3.29
CA ILE A 56 -3.71 1.31 2.70
C ILE A 56 -4.80 0.24 2.69
N ARG A 57 -5.63 0.15 3.74
CA ARG A 57 -6.79 -0.75 3.79
C ARG A 57 -7.78 -0.51 2.66
N ASN A 58 -8.12 0.74 2.38
CA ASN A 58 -9.01 1.09 1.29
C ASN A 58 -8.36 0.85 -0.08
N THR A 59 -7.05 1.07 -0.21
CA THR A 59 -6.30 0.75 -1.43
C THR A 59 -6.30 -0.77 -1.70
N ARG A 60 -6.15 -1.61 -0.66
CA ARG A 60 -6.25 -3.07 -0.79
C ARG A 60 -7.66 -3.52 -1.20
N LYS A 61 -8.71 -2.88 -0.68
CA LYS A 61 -10.09 -3.12 -1.12
C LYS A 61 -10.29 -2.78 -2.60
N GLU A 62 -9.71 -1.67 -3.07
CA GLU A 62 -9.72 -1.30 -4.49
C GLU A 62 -9.02 -2.37 -5.34
N LEU A 63 -7.83 -2.84 -4.94
CA LEU A 63 -7.11 -3.93 -5.61
C LEU A 63 -7.97 -5.20 -5.74
N ARG A 64 -8.64 -5.62 -4.66
CA ARG A 64 -9.51 -6.81 -4.64
C ARG A 64 -10.77 -6.65 -5.49
N ALA A 65 -11.18 -5.44 -5.80
CA ALA A 65 -12.35 -5.16 -6.64
C ALA A 65 -12.02 -5.21 -8.14
N ILE A 66 -10.75 -5.28 -8.53
CA ILE A 66 -10.32 -5.31 -9.93
C ILE A 66 -10.69 -6.66 -10.54
N ASP A 67 -11.35 -6.60 -11.70
CA ASP A 67 -11.64 -7.77 -12.52
C ASP A 67 -10.35 -8.25 -13.21
N VAL A 68 -9.74 -9.30 -12.65
CA VAL A 68 -8.49 -9.88 -13.14
C VAL A 68 -8.64 -10.46 -14.56
N GLN A 69 -9.83 -10.90 -14.96
CA GLN A 69 -10.05 -11.40 -16.32
C GLN A 69 -9.96 -10.25 -17.32
N LYS A 70 -10.64 -9.13 -17.06
CA LYS A 70 -10.53 -7.92 -17.89
C LYS A 70 -9.12 -7.36 -17.96
N LEU A 71 -8.39 -7.40 -16.83
CA LEU A 71 -6.99 -6.99 -16.81
C LEU A 71 -6.13 -7.83 -17.75
N ARG A 72 -6.31 -9.16 -17.73
CA ARG A 72 -5.61 -10.10 -18.64
C ARG A 72 -5.98 -9.90 -20.10
N GLU A 73 -7.23 -9.55 -20.37
CA GLU A 73 -7.72 -9.20 -21.71
C GLU A 73 -7.25 -7.80 -22.16
N GLY A 74 -6.56 -7.06 -21.29
CA GLY A 74 -5.94 -5.80 -21.61
C GLY A 74 -6.87 -4.58 -21.52
N ASP A 75 -8.01 -4.71 -20.85
CA ASP A 75 -9.00 -3.65 -20.64
C ASP A 75 -8.37 -2.39 -20.04
N ALA A 76 -8.71 -1.23 -20.61
CA ALA A 76 -8.10 0.05 -20.26
C ALA A 76 -8.48 0.51 -18.84
N GLU A 77 -9.70 0.22 -18.39
CA GLU A 77 -10.17 0.62 -17.06
C GLU A 77 -9.54 -0.26 -15.98
N ALA A 78 -9.46 -1.57 -16.19
CA ALA A 78 -8.75 -2.47 -15.28
C ALA A 78 -7.26 -2.12 -15.16
N LYS A 79 -6.60 -1.76 -16.28
CA LYS A 79 -5.20 -1.28 -16.25
C LYS A 79 -5.05 0.01 -15.47
N LYS A 80 -5.96 0.96 -15.65
CA LYS A 80 -5.96 2.23 -14.92
C LYS A 80 -6.08 2.00 -13.41
N GLN A 81 -7.00 1.12 -13.00
CA GLN A 81 -7.18 0.78 -11.58
C GLN A 81 -5.90 0.20 -10.95
N ILE A 82 -5.17 -0.66 -11.69
CA ILE A 82 -3.87 -1.18 -11.23
C ILE A 82 -2.83 -0.06 -11.11
N ILE A 83 -2.75 0.84 -12.09
CA ILE A 83 -1.83 1.98 -12.05
C ILE A 83 -2.14 2.88 -10.85
N ASP A 84 -3.43 3.10 -10.55
CA ASP A 84 -3.87 3.87 -9.40
C ASP A 84 -3.47 3.19 -8.08
N VAL A 85 -3.66 1.87 -7.95
CA VAL A 85 -3.21 1.10 -6.78
C VAL A 85 -1.70 1.21 -6.58
N ILE A 86 -0.90 1.02 -7.63
CA ILE A 86 0.57 1.17 -7.58
C ILE A 86 0.94 2.59 -7.16
N GLY A 87 0.29 3.60 -7.74
CA GLY A 87 0.49 5.00 -7.41
C GLY A 87 0.19 5.30 -5.94
N ARG A 88 -0.88 4.72 -5.40
CA ARG A 88 -1.26 4.85 -3.98
C ARG A 88 -0.26 4.17 -3.05
N ASN A 89 0.29 3.01 -3.42
CA ASN A 89 1.37 2.36 -2.67
C ASN A 89 2.64 3.22 -2.63
N GLY A 90 3.03 3.79 -3.78
CA GLY A 90 4.14 4.74 -3.87
C GLY A 90 3.89 6.00 -3.02
N PHE A 91 2.66 6.53 -3.04
CA PHE A 91 2.28 7.68 -2.24
C PHE A 91 2.30 7.38 -0.74
N ALA A 92 1.76 6.24 -0.31
CA ALA A 92 1.83 5.81 1.09
C ALA A 92 3.28 5.69 1.57
N SER A 93 4.19 5.15 0.75
CA SER A 93 5.62 5.12 1.05
C SER A 93 6.22 6.53 1.20
N ALA A 94 5.88 7.45 0.29
CA ALA A 94 6.33 8.84 0.40
C ALA A 94 5.82 9.51 1.68
N LEU A 95 4.58 9.25 2.09
CA LEU A 95 4.00 9.78 3.32
C LEU A 95 4.67 9.19 4.57
N ILE A 96 4.90 7.88 4.62
CA ILE A 96 5.58 7.23 5.75
C ILE A 96 7.02 7.73 5.93
N ASN A 97 7.67 8.14 4.83
CA ASN A 97 9.02 8.70 4.84
C ASN A 97 9.03 10.24 4.86
N ASP A 98 7.87 10.90 5.03
CA ASP A 98 7.79 12.36 5.12
C ASP A 98 8.49 12.86 6.38
N THR A 99 9.52 13.69 6.21
CA THR A 99 10.25 14.36 7.29
C THR A 99 9.91 15.85 7.37
N SER A 100 9.03 16.36 6.49
CA SER A 100 8.66 17.78 6.45
C SER A 100 7.61 18.18 7.48
N GLY A 101 6.96 17.20 8.14
CA GLY A 101 5.88 17.42 9.09
C GLY A 101 4.53 17.73 8.42
N ARG A 102 4.44 17.73 7.09
CA ARG A 102 3.19 17.99 6.35
C ARG A 102 2.15 16.90 6.60
N LEU A 103 2.57 15.65 6.64
CA LEU A 103 1.66 14.54 6.96
C LEU A 103 1.04 14.73 8.36
N ALA A 104 1.83 15.16 9.34
CA ALA A 104 1.35 15.44 10.69
C ALA A 104 0.27 16.55 10.65
N ILE A 105 0.53 17.66 9.96
CA ILE A 105 -0.45 18.76 9.78
C ILE A 105 -1.74 18.26 9.14
N MET A 106 -1.64 17.48 8.05
CA MET A 106 -2.81 16.96 7.31
C MET A 106 -3.69 16.03 8.15
N THR A 107 -3.10 15.40 9.16
CA THR A 107 -3.78 14.43 10.04
C THR A 107 -4.07 15.00 11.42
N GLY A 108 -3.84 16.29 11.65
CA GLY A 108 -4.10 16.95 12.94
C GLY A 108 -3.08 16.65 14.04
N GLY A 109 -1.91 16.11 13.69
CA GLY A 109 -0.78 15.86 14.59
C GLY A 109 0.18 17.06 14.71
N ASP A 110 1.15 16.94 15.62
CA ASP A 110 2.19 17.94 15.84
C ASP A 110 3.33 17.81 14.81
N PRO A 111 3.56 18.80 13.92
CA PRO A 111 4.67 18.77 12.97
C PRO A 111 6.06 18.83 13.61
N GLY A 112 6.17 19.32 14.86
CA GLY A 112 7.43 19.33 15.62
C GLY A 112 7.84 17.96 16.17
N ASN A 113 6.91 17.00 16.17
CA ASN A 113 7.12 15.63 16.63
C ASN A 113 6.37 14.64 15.72
N PRO A 114 6.82 14.46 14.46
CA PRO A 114 6.18 13.55 13.53
C PRO A 114 6.23 12.12 14.04
N VAL A 115 5.19 11.35 13.74
CA VAL A 115 5.06 9.96 14.18
C VAL A 115 6.20 9.10 13.60
N ASP A 116 6.82 8.28 14.43
CA ASP A 116 7.70 7.23 13.95
C ASP A 116 6.90 5.96 13.70
N PHE A 117 6.86 5.52 12.45
CA PHE A 117 6.20 4.27 12.03
C PHE A 117 7.00 3.01 12.39
N GLY A 118 8.26 3.17 12.83
CA GLY A 118 9.14 2.05 13.12
C GLY A 118 9.66 1.33 11.86
N PRO A 119 10.63 0.43 12.04
CA PRO A 119 11.33 -0.23 10.94
C PRO A 119 10.43 -1.19 10.15
N ASP A 120 9.55 -1.95 10.81
CA ASP A 120 8.72 -2.98 10.16
C ASP A 120 7.76 -2.37 9.11
N ILE A 121 7.03 -1.32 9.47
CA ILE A 121 6.16 -0.58 8.55
C ILE A 121 6.97 0.03 7.40
N LYS A 122 8.13 0.62 7.70
CA LYS A 122 9.01 1.25 6.71
C LYS A 122 9.59 0.24 5.71
N GLU A 123 9.93 -0.96 6.14
CA GLU A 123 10.44 -2.01 5.25
C GLU A 123 9.33 -2.58 4.36
N LYS A 124 8.17 -2.92 4.93
CA LYS A 124 7.05 -3.49 4.17
C LYS A 124 6.48 -2.52 3.13
N ILE A 125 6.37 -1.22 3.46
CA ILE A 125 5.89 -0.24 2.47
C ILE A 125 6.90 0.01 1.33
N LYS A 126 8.21 -0.12 1.59
CA LYS A 126 9.22 -0.02 0.53
C LYS A 126 9.09 -1.15 -0.49
N VAL A 127 8.76 -2.36 -0.03
CA VAL A 127 8.49 -3.49 -0.92
C VAL A 127 7.29 -3.19 -1.81
N LEU A 128 6.19 -2.68 -1.25
CA LEU A 128 5.00 -2.30 -2.01
C LEU A 128 5.25 -1.17 -3.02
N ALA A 129 6.09 -0.19 -2.67
CA ALA A 129 6.41 0.93 -3.54
C ALA A 129 7.44 0.59 -4.64
N ALA A 130 8.17 -0.52 -4.50
CA ALA A 130 9.11 -1.00 -5.50
C ALA A 130 8.42 -1.70 -6.68
N GLU A 131 7.11 -1.97 -6.58
CA GLU A 131 6.35 -2.61 -7.65
C GLU A 131 6.32 -1.74 -8.91
N LYS A 132 6.74 -2.31 -10.03
CA LYS A 132 6.88 -1.59 -11.29
C LYS A 132 5.55 -1.52 -12.00
N ARG A 133 5.32 -0.42 -12.74
CA ARG A 133 4.17 -0.31 -13.64
C ARG A 133 4.27 -1.41 -14.71
N PRO A 134 3.24 -2.25 -14.86
CA PRO A 134 3.30 -3.40 -15.76
C PRO A 134 3.09 -3.08 -17.25
N PHE A 135 2.79 -1.83 -17.61
CA PHE A 135 2.46 -1.42 -18.98
C PHE A 135 3.06 -0.05 -19.33
#